data_AF-S5XUH2-F1
#
_entry.id   AF-S5XUH2-F1
#
_cell.length_a   1.000
_cell.length_b   1.000
_cell.length_c   1.000
_cell.angle_alpha   90.00
_cell.angle_beta   90.00
_cell.angle_gamma   90.00
#
_symmetry.space_group_name_H-M   'P 1'
#
loop_
_entity.id
_entity.type
_entity.pdbx_description
1 polymer ?
#
loop_
_entity_poly.entity_id
_entity_poly.type
_entity_poly.pdbx_seq_one_letter_code
_entity_poly.pdbx_strand_id
1 'polypeptide(L)'
;MGSAYASNCRDASSWRPPGGSTSVFLTASILAQILGREGPATPLQRFGLLLLLPGLIYLILGGRQSPLGLLIIAACIAGYGYGLIFLGSLAEITRCAPPEHRAETVSTYYVIVYLGIGMPMIAVGYLATYVGLSAAVQSFSAALIPAVLAVLILMRRLPSSLSC
;
A
#
# COMPACT_ATOMS: atom_id res chain seq x y z
N MET A 1 -29.83 10.50 -16.29
CA MET A 1 -28.70 10.42 -15.34
C MET A 1 -28.96 9.48 -14.15
N GLY A 2 -30.20 9.33 -13.62
CA GLY A 2 -30.49 8.41 -12.50
C GLY A 2 -30.50 6.91 -12.81
N SER A 3 -30.69 6.49 -14.08
CA SER A 3 -30.75 5.08 -14.46
C SER A 3 -29.40 4.35 -14.46
N ALA A 4 -28.28 5.08 -14.62
CA ALA A 4 -26.92 4.51 -14.60
C ALA A 4 -26.42 4.20 -13.18
N TYR A 5 -26.88 4.95 -12.18
CA TYR A 5 -26.59 4.64 -10.77
C TYR A 5 -27.36 3.40 -10.29
N ALA A 6 -28.61 3.24 -10.72
CA ALA A 6 -29.44 2.09 -10.35
C ALA A 6 -28.93 0.76 -10.94
N SER A 7 -28.33 0.77 -12.14
CA SER A 7 -27.65 -0.41 -12.69
C SER A 7 -26.36 -0.73 -11.94
N ASN A 8 -25.59 0.29 -11.54
CA ASN A 8 -24.37 0.11 -10.75
C ASN A 8 -24.62 -0.54 -9.37
N CYS A 9 -25.78 -0.26 -8.75
CA CYS A 9 -26.19 -0.92 -7.51
C CYS A 9 -26.61 -2.39 -7.68
N ARG A 10 -27.11 -2.79 -8.87
CA ARG A 10 -27.36 -4.22 -9.16
C ARG A 10 -26.07 -4.98 -9.41
N ASP A 11 -25.09 -4.37 -10.06
CA ASP A 11 -23.78 -4.98 -10.30
C ASP A 11 -22.90 -5.05 -9.03
N ALA A 12 -23.13 -4.16 -8.06
CA ALA A 12 -22.51 -4.18 -6.73
C ALA A 12 -22.88 -5.41 -5.87
N SER A 13 -23.96 -6.13 -6.24
CA SER A 13 -24.37 -7.38 -5.59
C SER A 13 -23.66 -8.62 -6.15
N SER A 14 -23.00 -8.49 -7.30
CA SER A 14 -22.08 -9.53 -7.78
C SER A 14 -20.83 -9.47 -6.91
N TRP A 15 -20.36 -10.59 -6.35
CA TRP A 15 -19.14 -10.71 -5.52
C TRP A 15 -17.83 -10.24 -6.19
N ARG A 16 -17.91 -9.73 -7.41
CA ARG A 16 -16.83 -9.24 -8.26
C ARG A 16 -16.59 -7.71 -8.18
N PRO A 17 -17.07 -6.89 -7.21
CA PRO A 17 -16.70 -5.48 -7.23
C PRO A 17 -15.27 -5.36 -6.70
N PRO A 18 -14.55 -4.27 -7.01
CA PRO A 18 -13.26 -3.96 -6.40
C PRO A 18 -13.23 -4.08 -4.86
N GLY A 19 -14.39 -3.91 -4.20
CA GLY A 19 -14.58 -3.96 -2.74
C GLY A 19 -14.26 -5.29 -2.06
N GLY A 20 -14.39 -6.43 -2.78
CA GLY A 20 -14.05 -7.73 -2.21
C GLY A 20 -12.55 -7.83 -1.91
N SER A 21 -11.73 -7.42 -2.88
CA SER A 21 -10.28 -7.44 -2.75
C SER A 21 -9.76 -6.39 -1.77
N THR A 22 -10.42 -5.23 -1.62
CA THR A 22 -10.03 -4.25 -0.59
C THR A 22 -10.29 -4.78 0.81
N SER A 23 -11.37 -5.53 1.04
CA SER A 23 -11.67 -6.13 2.34
C SER A 23 -10.64 -7.19 2.73
N VAL A 24 -10.22 -8.01 1.75
CA VAL A 24 -9.13 -8.99 1.92
C VAL A 24 -7.81 -8.28 2.24
N PHE A 25 -7.49 -7.23 1.49
CA PHE A 25 -6.30 -6.41 1.73
C PHE A 25 -6.27 -5.83 3.15
N LEU A 26 -7.38 -5.25 3.62
CA LEU A 26 -7.46 -4.68 4.96
C LEU A 26 -7.34 -5.75 6.04
N THR A 27 -7.99 -6.90 5.85
CA THR A 27 -7.91 -8.02 6.80
C THR A 27 -6.49 -8.57 6.89
N ALA A 28 -5.82 -8.77 5.76
CA ALA A 28 -4.43 -9.20 5.70
C ALA A 28 -3.48 -8.18 6.34
N SER A 29 -3.76 -6.88 6.17
CA SER A 29 -3.00 -5.79 6.79
C SER A 29 -3.13 -5.81 8.32
N ILE A 30 -4.32 -6.08 8.85
CA ILE A 30 -4.55 -6.19 10.30
C ILE A 30 -3.80 -7.41 10.84
N LEU A 31 -3.89 -8.56 10.17
CA LEU A 31 -3.16 -9.77 10.57
C LEU A 31 -1.65 -9.54 10.59
N ALA A 32 -1.09 -8.89 9.56
CA ALA A 32 0.31 -8.51 9.52
C ALA A 32 0.72 -7.64 10.72
N GLN A 33 -0.10 -6.66 11.08
CA GLN A 33 0.18 -5.78 12.21
C GLN A 33 0.15 -6.54 13.54
N ILE A 34 -0.82 -7.45 13.73
CA ILE A 34 -0.94 -8.25 14.95
C ILE A 34 0.25 -9.21 15.08
N LEU A 35 0.62 -9.93 14.01
CA LEU A 35 1.71 -10.90 14.03
C LEU A 35 3.10 -10.23 14.08
N GLY A 36 3.24 -9.07 13.44
CA GLY A 36 4.51 -8.36 13.33
C GLY A 36 4.85 -7.47 14.53
N ARG A 37 3.92 -7.27 15.48
CA ARG A 37 4.06 -6.31 16.59
C ARG A 37 5.26 -6.56 17.51
N GLU A 38 5.70 -7.81 17.61
CA GLU A 38 6.80 -8.23 18.49
C GLU A 38 8.14 -8.32 17.75
N GLY A 39 8.15 -8.04 16.43
CA GLY A 39 9.32 -8.15 15.57
C GLY A 39 10.18 -6.88 15.49
N PRO A 40 11.47 -7.01 15.18
CA PRO A 40 12.33 -5.85 14.90
C PRO A 40 11.85 -5.07 13.66
N ALA A 41 11.77 -3.74 13.77
CA ALA A 41 11.13 -2.87 12.77
C ALA A 41 11.78 -2.94 11.36
N THR A 42 13.11 -2.97 11.30
CA THR A 42 13.88 -2.92 10.04
C THR A 42 13.68 -4.16 9.14
N PRO A 43 13.76 -5.42 9.62
CA PRO A 43 13.45 -6.58 8.79
C PRO A 43 11.97 -6.63 8.38
N LEU A 44 11.06 -6.15 9.23
CA LEU A 44 9.63 -6.09 8.93
C LEU A 44 9.34 -5.18 7.74
N GLN A 45 9.91 -3.97 7.73
CA GLN A 45 9.81 -3.04 6.60
C GLN A 45 10.43 -3.62 5.31
N ARG A 46 11.60 -4.28 5.41
CA ARG A 46 12.26 -4.92 4.26
C ARG A 46 11.40 -6.03 3.64
N PHE A 47 10.80 -6.89 4.47
CA PHE A 47 9.91 -7.95 4.01
C PHE A 47 8.66 -7.38 3.35
N GLY A 48 8.05 -6.34 3.93
CA GLY A 48 6.89 -5.69 3.33
C GLY A 48 7.19 -5.03 1.99
N LEU A 49 8.37 -4.41 1.87
CA LEU A 49 8.81 -3.77 0.62
C LEU A 49 9.10 -4.80 -0.49
N LEU A 50 9.68 -5.95 -0.14
CA LEU A 50 9.83 -7.10 -1.03
C LEU A 50 8.48 -7.67 -1.47
N LEU A 51 7.49 -7.73 -0.58
CA LEU A 51 6.13 -8.18 -0.88
C LEU A 51 5.34 -7.19 -1.76
N LEU A 52 5.71 -5.91 -1.75
CA LEU A 52 5.05 -4.90 -2.58
C LEU A 52 5.39 -5.04 -4.07
N LEU A 53 6.63 -5.44 -4.39
CA LEU A 53 7.12 -5.64 -5.76
C LEU A 53 6.26 -6.60 -6.60
N PRO A 54 5.90 -7.82 -6.14
CA PRO A 54 5.03 -8.71 -6.92
C PRO A 54 3.62 -8.13 -7.12
N GLY A 55 3.11 -7.33 -6.17
CA GLY A 55 1.83 -6.61 -6.33
C GLY A 55 1.89 -5.54 -7.42
N LEU A 56 2.97 -4.76 -7.47
CA LEU A 56 3.24 -3.76 -8.52
C LEU A 56 3.39 -4.42 -9.91
N ILE A 57 4.17 -5.50 -9.99
CA ILE A 57 4.35 -6.28 -11.22
C ILE A 57 2.99 -6.84 -11.69
N TYR A 58 2.17 -7.32 -10.76
CA TYR A 58 0.83 -7.80 -11.07
C TYR A 58 -0.08 -6.69 -11.63
N LEU A 59 -0.05 -5.48 -11.07
CA LEU A 59 -0.81 -4.34 -11.61
C LEU A 59 -0.37 -3.98 -13.04
N ILE A 60 0.91 -4.16 -13.37
CA ILE A 60 1.42 -3.95 -14.72
C ILE A 60 0.91 -5.03 -15.68
N LEU A 61 0.98 -6.30 -15.25
CA LEU A 61 0.62 -7.47 -16.04
C LEU A 61 -0.90 -7.75 -16.10
N GLY A 62 -1.69 -7.19 -15.19
CA GLY A 62 -3.13 -7.44 -15.00
C GLY A 62 -4.05 -6.95 -16.12
N GLY A 63 -3.50 -6.67 -17.31
CA GLY A 63 -4.23 -6.27 -18.50
C GLY A 63 -5.08 -7.40 -19.07
N ARG A 64 -6.37 -7.38 -18.71
CA ARG A 64 -7.56 -7.97 -19.36
C ARG A 64 -8.12 -9.32 -18.89
N GLN A 65 -7.41 -10.23 -18.23
CA GLN A 65 -8.01 -11.52 -17.80
C GLN A 65 -7.36 -12.15 -16.56
N SER A 66 -7.16 -11.39 -15.48
CA SER A 66 -6.64 -12.01 -14.26
C SER A 66 -7.73 -12.81 -13.53
N PRO A 67 -7.49 -14.09 -13.19
CA PRO A 67 -8.45 -14.89 -12.44
C PRO A 67 -8.62 -14.33 -11.01
N LEU A 68 -9.84 -14.40 -10.49
CA LEU A 68 -10.23 -13.84 -9.19
C LEU A 68 -9.33 -14.31 -8.03
N GLY A 69 -8.89 -15.57 -8.06
CA GLY A 69 -7.96 -16.11 -7.07
C GLY A 69 -6.61 -15.38 -7.04
N LEU A 70 -6.09 -14.95 -8.20
CA LEU A 70 -4.82 -14.24 -8.28
C LEU A 70 -4.93 -12.82 -7.71
N LEU A 71 -6.11 -12.21 -7.86
CA LEU A 71 -6.43 -10.88 -7.33
C LEU A 71 -6.56 -10.90 -5.79
N ILE A 72 -7.13 -11.98 -5.24
CA ILE A 72 -7.19 -12.23 -3.78
C ILE A 72 -5.78 -12.45 -3.22
N ILE A 73 -4.97 -13.29 -3.87
CA ILE A 73 -3.57 -13.53 -3.45
C ILE A 73 -2.76 -12.24 -3.49
N ALA A 74 -2.87 -11.45 -4.57
CA ALA A 74 -2.22 -10.16 -4.67
C ALA A 74 -2.68 -9.18 -3.57
N ALA A 75 -3.97 -9.14 -3.25
CA ALA A 75 -4.52 -8.33 -2.17
C ALA A 75 -4.00 -8.77 -0.78
N CYS A 76 -3.91 -10.08 -0.53
CA CYS A 76 -3.33 -10.62 0.71
C CYS A 76 -1.86 -10.21 0.86
N ILE A 77 -1.05 -10.41 -0.19
CA ILE A 77 0.38 -10.08 -0.20
C ILE A 77 0.58 -8.58 -0.01
N ALA A 78 -0.13 -7.76 -0.79
CA ALA A 78 -0.03 -6.31 -0.71
C ALA A 78 -0.48 -5.79 0.66
N GLY A 79 -1.58 -6.33 1.20
CA GLY A 79 -2.09 -5.94 2.52
C GLY A 79 -1.11 -6.32 3.63
N TYR A 80 -0.61 -7.55 3.58
CA TYR A 80 0.37 -8.02 4.55
C TYR A 80 1.63 -7.16 4.53
N GLY A 81 2.19 -6.90 3.34
CA GLY A 81 3.39 -6.06 3.20
C GLY A 81 3.16 -4.62 3.66
N TYR A 82 2.03 -4.01 3.31
CA TYR A 82 1.66 -2.67 3.74
C TYR A 82 1.53 -2.58 5.27
N GLY A 83 0.85 -3.54 5.90
CA GLY A 83 0.71 -3.61 7.35
C GLY A 83 2.05 -3.67 8.09
N LEU A 84 3.00 -4.46 7.58
CA LEU A 84 4.35 -4.55 8.15
C LEU A 84 5.17 -3.26 7.98
N ILE A 85 5.11 -2.62 6.81
CA ILE A 85 5.79 -1.34 6.57
C ILE A 85 5.25 -0.26 7.50
N PHE A 86 3.92 -0.16 7.61
CA PHE A 86 3.26 0.82 8.44
C PHE A 86 3.59 0.62 9.93
N LEU A 87 3.57 -0.63 10.40
CA LEU A 87 3.92 -0.94 11.78
C LEU A 87 5.39 -0.60 12.10
N GLY A 88 6.32 -0.99 11.22
CA GLY A 88 7.74 -0.72 11.43
C GLY A 88 8.09 0.76 11.41
N SER A 89 7.49 1.52 10.48
CA SER A 89 7.69 2.99 10.40
C SER A 89 7.09 3.73 11.59
N LEU A 90 5.90 3.32 12.06
CA LEU A 90 5.29 3.89 13.26
C LEU A 90 6.09 3.54 14.53
N ALA A 91 6.63 2.33 14.62
CA ALA A 91 7.50 1.94 15.74
C ALA A 91 8.80 2.75 15.77
N GLU A 92 9.40 3.00 14.61
CA GLU A 92 10.64 3.79 14.47
C GLU A 92 10.41 5.25 14.85
N ILE A 93 9.37 5.90 14.32
CA ILE A 93 9.07 7.31 14.67
C ILE A 93 8.75 7.47 16.16
N THR A 94 8.03 6.50 16.75
CA THR A 94 7.65 6.54 18.17
C THR A 94 8.86 6.33 19.10
N ARG A 95 9.86 5.56 18.65
CA ARG A 95 11.13 5.36 19.36
C ARG A 95 12.02 6.61 19.32
N CYS A 96 12.10 7.28 18.17
CA CYS A 96 12.90 8.50 18.02
C CYS A 96 12.24 9.73 18.68
N ALA A 97 10.93 9.71 18.90
CA ALA A 97 10.21 10.86 19.45
C ALA A 97 10.46 11.05 20.97
N PRO A 98 10.78 12.28 21.43
CA PRO A 98 10.88 12.61 22.84
C PRO A 98 9.55 12.34 23.58
N PRO A 99 9.57 11.90 24.85
CA PRO A 99 8.36 11.58 25.60
C PRO A 99 7.35 12.74 25.65
N GLU A 100 7.83 13.99 25.75
CA GLU A 100 6.95 15.16 25.82
C GLU A 100 6.28 15.51 24.49
N HIS A 101 6.93 15.21 23.35
CA HIS A 101 6.48 15.61 22.01
C HIS A 101 5.98 14.43 21.14
N ARG A 102 5.88 13.23 21.72
CA ARG A 102 5.51 11.99 20.99
C ARG A 102 4.19 12.11 20.25
N ALA A 103 3.17 12.75 20.84
CA ALA A 103 1.88 12.93 20.19
C ALA A 103 1.98 13.83 18.94
N GLU A 104 2.79 14.89 19.00
CA GLU A 104 3.01 15.83 17.89
C GLU A 104 3.79 15.17 16.74
N THR A 105 4.84 14.41 17.07
CA THR A 105 5.64 13.68 16.07
C THR A 105 4.78 12.64 15.34
N VAL A 106 3.95 11.89 16.07
CA VAL A 106 3.05 10.90 15.49
C VAL A 106 1.96 11.56 14.64
N SER A 107 1.41 12.71 15.05
CA SER A 107 0.43 13.45 14.24
C SER A 107 1.02 13.90 12.91
N THR A 108 2.22 14.49 12.94
CA THR A 108 2.93 14.93 11.73
C THR A 108 3.25 13.75 10.81
N TYR A 109 3.64 12.61 11.39
CA TYR A 109 3.82 11.37 10.65
C TYR A 109 2.56 10.95 9.89
N TYR A 110 1.39 10.92 10.56
CA TYR A 110 0.13 10.59 9.89
C TYR A 110 -0.21 11.58 8.77
N VAL A 111 -0.01 12.88 8.98
CA VAL A 111 -0.24 13.90 7.94
C VAL A 111 0.61 13.61 6.70
N ILE A 112 1.91 13.35 6.88
CA ILE A 112 2.83 13.04 5.77
C ILE A 112 2.42 11.74 5.07
N VAL A 113 2.07 10.69 5.81
CA VAL A 113 1.64 9.41 5.25
C VAL A 113 0.35 9.57 4.44
N TYR A 114 -0.64 10.27 4.98
CA TYR A 114 -1.91 10.48 4.28
C TYR A 114 -1.74 11.35 3.03
N LEU A 115 -0.88 12.37 3.06
CA LEU A 115 -0.53 13.15 1.87
C LEU A 115 0.20 12.29 0.84
N GLY A 116 1.17 11.49 1.27
CA GLY A 116 1.95 10.60 0.42
C GLY A 116 1.12 9.51 -0.26
N ILE A 117 0.03 9.05 0.36
CA ILE A 117 -0.90 8.09 -0.24
C ILE A 117 -1.98 8.79 -1.08
N GLY A 118 -2.50 9.92 -0.60
CA GLY A 118 -3.59 10.65 -1.26
C GLY A 118 -3.16 11.29 -2.57
N MET A 119 -1.98 11.94 -2.60
CA MET A 119 -1.46 12.62 -3.79
C MET A 119 -1.37 11.69 -5.02
N PRO A 120 -0.74 10.50 -4.94
CA PRO A 120 -0.69 9.59 -6.08
C PRO A 120 -2.06 9.03 -6.47
N MET A 121 -2.97 8.77 -5.52
CA MET A 121 -4.33 8.33 -5.85
C MET A 121 -5.06 9.37 -6.71
N ILE A 122 -4.95 10.65 -6.35
CA ILE A 122 -5.55 11.75 -7.12
C ILE A 122 -4.88 11.86 -8.50
N ALA A 123 -3.55 11.78 -8.56
CA ALA A 123 -2.81 11.84 -9.83
C ALA A 123 -3.20 10.71 -10.79
N VAL A 124 -3.31 9.48 -10.30
CA VAL A 124 -3.75 8.30 -11.09
C VAL A 124 -5.20 8.48 -11.53
N GLY A 125 -6.09 8.93 -10.64
CA GLY A 125 -7.49 9.18 -10.97
C GLY A 125 -7.66 10.23 -12.06
N TYR A 126 -6.91 11.34 -11.96
CA TYR A 126 -6.88 12.37 -12.99
C TYR A 126 -6.33 11.83 -14.31
N LEU A 127 -5.19 11.14 -14.29
CA LEU A 127 -4.58 10.55 -15.49
C LEU A 127 -5.50 9.52 -16.17
N ALA A 128 -6.25 8.74 -15.38
CA ALA A 128 -7.21 7.76 -15.87
C ALA A 128 -8.34 8.38 -16.70
N THR A 129 -8.68 9.66 -16.50
CA THR A 129 -9.68 10.36 -17.32
C THR A 129 -9.21 10.62 -18.76
N TYR A 130 -7.90 10.63 -19.00
CA TYR A 130 -7.32 10.91 -20.32
C TYR A 130 -6.85 9.64 -21.05
N VAL A 131 -6.13 8.75 -20.36
CA VAL A 131 -5.49 7.57 -20.98
C VAL A 131 -6.18 6.25 -20.63
N GLY A 132 -7.25 6.31 -19.84
CA GLY A 132 -7.94 5.15 -19.29
C GLY A 132 -7.26 4.58 -18.05
N LEU A 133 -8.07 3.91 -17.20
CA LEU A 133 -7.64 3.42 -15.88
C LEU A 133 -6.46 2.45 -15.95
N SER A 134 -6.46 1.52 -16.91
CA SER A 134 -5.40 0.51 -17.04
C SER A 134 -4.04 1.15 -17.31
N ALA A 135 -3.96 2.08 -18.26
CA ALA A 135 -2.70 2.74 -18.62
C ALA A 135 -2.21 3.69 -17.49
N ALA A 136 -3.12 4.36 -16.80
CA ALA A 136 -2.80 5.20 -15.64
C ALA A 136 -2.20 4.38 -14.49
N VAL A 137 -2.80 3.22 -14.17
CA VAL A 137 -2.28 2.32 -13.13
C VAL A 137 -0.94 1.71 -13.53
N GLN A 138 -0.77 1.31 -14.79
CA GLN A 138 0.49 0.75 -15.30
C GLN A 138 1.64 1.75 -15.23
N SER A 139 1.43 2.98 -15.70
CA SER A 139 2.45 4.05 -15.68
C SER A 139 2.85 4.42 -14.26
N PHE A 140 1.88 4.55 -13.36
CA PHE A 140 2.15 4.80 -11.95
C PHE A 140 2.91 3.64 -11.28
N SER A 141 2.50 2.40 -11.55
CA SER A 141 3.19 1.21 -11.02
C SER A 141 4.63 1.12 -11.53
N ALA A 142 4.86 1.41 -12.81
CA ALA A 142 6.20 1.47 -13.40
C ALA A 142 7.09 2.54 -12.75
N ALA A 143 6.52 3.69 -12.38
CA ALA A 143 7.24 4.76 -11.67
C ALA A 143 7.51 4.42 -10.20
N LEU A 144 6.63 3.64 -9.55
CA LEU A 144 6.79 3.25 -8.14
C LEU A 144 7.87 2.18 -7.93
N ILE A 145 8.05 1.25 -8.87
CA ILE A 145 9.07 0.19 -8.78
C ILE A 145 10.48 0.74 -8.49
N PRO A 146 11.03 1.71 -9.26
CA PRO A 146 12.36 2.25 -8.99
C PRO A 146 12.41 3.01 -7.65
N ALA A 147 11.34 3.69 -7.24
CA ALA A 147 11.29 4.36 -5.93
C ALA A 147 11.37 3.34 -4.78
N VAL A 148 10.60 2.25 -4.87
CA VAL A 148 10.64 1.13 -3.94
C VAL A 148 12.05 0.51 -3.87
N LEU A 149 12.68 0.27 -5.03
CA LEU A 149 14.04 -0.26 -5.08
C LEU A 149 15.06 0.71 -4.48
N ALA A 150 14.94 2.01 -4.74
CA ALA A 150 15.82 3.03 -4.18
C ALA A 150 15.73 3.06 -2.64
N VAL A 151 14.52 3.00 -2.08
CA VAL A 151 14.32 2.90 -0.62
C VAL A 151 14.95 1.62 -0.08
N LEU A 152 14.74 0.47 -0.75
CA LEU A 152 15.31 -0.81 -0.32
C LEU A 152 16.85 -0.78 -0.32
N ILE A 153 17.46 -0.13 -1.31
CA ILE A 153 18.91 0.09 -1.38
C ILE A 153 19.35 1.02 -0.26
N LEU A 154 18.68 2.16 -0.05
CA LEU A 154 19.00 3.11 1.02
C LEU A 154 18.95 2.45 2.41
N MET A 155 17.94 1.64 2.68
CA MET A 155 17.80 0.86 3.92
C MET A 155 18.88 -0.21 4.11
N ARG A 156 19.55 -0.65 3.04
CA ARG A 156 20.73 -1.53 3.11
C ARG A 156 22.02 -0.74 3.35
N ARG A 157 22.04 0.54 2.98
CA ARG A 157 23.21 1.42 3.12
C ARG A 157 23.26 2.13 4.47
N LEU A 158 22.13 2.32 5.12
CA LEU A 158 22.06 2.93 6.45
C LEU A 158 22.59 1.97 7.52
N PRO A 159 23.64 2.34 8.28
CA PRO A 159 24.08 1.56 9.43
C PRO A 159 22.99 1.60 10.52
N SER A 160 22.76 0.46 11.17
CA SER A 160 21.77 0.28 12.24
C SER A 160 22.02 1.13 13.50
N SER A 161 23.06 1.98 13.49
CA SER A 161 23.45 2.89 14.56
C SER A 161 22.80 4.27 14.46
N LEU A 162 22.03 4.56 13.41
CA LEU A 162 21.34 5.85 13.23
C LEU A 162 19.82 5.80 13.52
N SER A 163 19.29 4.61 13.79
CA SER A 163 17.95 4.47 14.37
C SER A 163 18.12 4.63 15.89
N CYS A 164 17.62 5.73 16.47
CA CYS A 164 17.76 6.11 17.88
C CYS A 164 17.80 4.96 18.92
#